data_AF-C4JJL0-F1
#
_entry.id   AF-C4JJL0-F1
#
_cell.length_a   1.000
_cell.length_b   1.000
_cell.length_c   1.000
_cell.angle_alpha   90.00
_cell.angle_beta   90.00
_cell.angle_gamma   90.00
#
_symmetry.space_group_name_H-M   'P 1'
#
loop_
_entity.id
_entity.type
_entity.pdbx_description
1 polymer ?
#
loop_
_entity_poly.entity_id
_entity_poly.type
_entity_poly.pdbx_seq_one_letter_code
_entity_poly.pdbx_strand_id
1 'polypeptide(L)'
;MADIGAETWIMHGTLLGWWWNQKIMPWDTDIDVQVSETTMYFLAKYYNMTEHRFNVPGNPAGRTFLLEINPHFVNRTPEDKLNVIDARWIDTSSGLFIDITSVRKDYDARKRGQQGALMCKDRHRYNVGLNTKLTS
;
A
#
# COMPACT_ATOMS: atom_id res chain seq x y z
N MET A 1 -5.63 5.01 -8.11
CA MET A 1 -4.16 5.16 -8.00
C MET A 1 -3.53 5.67 -9.29
N ALA A 2 -3.76 5.05 -10.46
CA ALA A 2 -3.18 5.50 -11.73
C ALA A 2 -3.55 6.96 -12.11
N ASP A 3 -4.83 7.33 -11.99
CA ASP A 3 -5.30 8.71 -12.28
C ASP A 3 -4.69 9.78 -11.33
N ILE A 4 -4.23 9.33 -10.16
CA ILE A 4 -3.58 10.16 -9.13
C ILE A 4 -2.06 10.22 -9.34
N GLY A 5 -1.51 9.40 -10.24
CA GLY A 5 -0.06 9.26 -10.45
C GLY A 5 0.66 8.54 -9.30
N ALA A 6 -0.08 7.80 -8.47
CA ALA A 6 0.48 7.04 -7.35
C ALA A 6 0.83 5.61 -7.78
N GLU A 7 2.09 5.22 -7.58
CA GLU A 7 2.52 3.83 -7.77
C GLU A 7 1.90 2.93 -6.69
N THR A 8 1.44 1.75 -7.08
CA THR A 8 0.87 0.76 -6.16
C THR A 8 1.03 -0.65 -6.69
N TRP A 9 1.05 -1.63 -5.80
CA TRP A 9 1.01 -3.05 -6.15
C TRP A 9 0.24 -3.84 -5.09
N ILE A 10 -0.35 -4.96 -5.52
CA ILE A 10 -1.04 -5.90 -4.62
C ILE A 10 -0.02 -6.74 -3.83
N MET A 11 -0.43 -7.19 -2.65
CA MET A 11 0.45 -7.89 -1.69
C MET A 11 -0.34 -8.87 -0.82
N HIS A 12 0.32 -9.59 0.08
CA HIS A 12 -0.28 -10.55 1.02
C HIS A 12 -1.28 -11.54 0.38
N GLY A 13 -2.43 -11.76 1.03
CA GLY A 13 -3.50 -12.65 0.58
C GLY A 13 -4.09 -12.21 -0.76
N THR A 14 -4.16 -10.90 -1.01
CA THR A 14 -4.61 -10.34 -2.28
C THR A 14 -3.73 -10.77 -3.45
N LEU A 15 -2.40 -10.70 -3.30
CA LEU A 15 -1.48 -11.15 -4.34
C LEU A 15 -1.59 -12.67 -4.59
N LEU A 16 -1.73 -13.45 -3.51
CA LEU A 16 -1.81 -14.91 -3.61
C LEU A 16 -3.10 -15.38 -4.30
N GLY A 17 -4.25 -14.80 -3.94
CA GLY A 17 -5.53 -15.09 -4.59
C GLY A 17 -5.52 -14.69 -6.07
N TRP A 18 -4.91 -13.54 -6.39
CA TRP A 18 -4.75 -13.11 -7.77
C TRP A 18 -3.90 -14.09 -8.58
N TRP A 19 -2.77 -14.54 -8.03
CA TRP A 19 -1.89 -15.51 -8.68
C TRP A 19 -2.59 -16.83 -9.00
N TRP A 20 -3.43 -17.32 -8.09
CA TRP A 20 -4.09 -18.61 -8.29
C TRP A 20 -5.30 -18.55 -9.21
N ASN A 21 -6.17 -17.55 -9.08
CA ASN A 21 -7.45 -17.54 -9.79
C ASN A 21 -7.96 -16.14 -10.17
N GLN A 22 -7.11 -15.11 -10.14
CA GLN A 22 -7.50 -13.71 -10.39
C GLN A 22 -8.65 -13.23 -9.48
N LYS A 23 -8.71 -13.74 -8.25
CA LYS A 23 -9.77 -13.45 -7.28
C LYS A 23 -9.17 -13.19 -5.90
N ILE A 24 -9.91 -12.50 -5.04
CA ILE A 24 -9.60 -12.53 -3.60
C ILE A 24 -9.85 -13.94 -3.04
N MET A 25 -9.17 -14.30 -1.96
CA MET A 25 -9.43 -15.59 -1.32
C MET A 25 -10.86 -15.59 -0.75
N PRO A 26 -11.62 -16.70 -0.81
CA PRO A 26 -13.03 -16.73 -0.39
C PRO A 26 -13.29 -16.38 1.07
N TRP A 27 -12.25 -16.41 1.91
CA TRP A 27 -12.27 -16.09 3.33
C TRP A 27 -11.50 -14.80 3.67
N ASP A 28 -10.93 -14.11 2.67
CA ASP A 28 -10.31 -12.80 2.88
C ASP A 28 -11.39 -11.73 3.05
N THR A 29 -11.17 -10.81 3.99
CA THR A 29 -12.14 -9.74 4.30
C THR A 29 -11.66 -8.35 3.90
N ASP A 30 -10.39 -8.23 3.53
CA ASP A 30 -9.71 -7.02 3.13
C ASP A 30 -8.89 -7.26 1.85
N ILE A 31 -8.49 -6.15 1.23
CA ILE A 31 -7.55 -6.13 0.11
C ILE A 31 -6.35 -5.33 0.59
N ASP A 32 -5.16 -5.88 0.44
CA ASP A 32 -3.92 -5.21 0.79
C ASP A 32 -3.20 -4.71 -0.46
N VAL A 33 -2.79 -3.45 -0.41
CA VAL A 33 -1.92 -2.83 -1.40
C VAL A 33 -0.78 -2.07 -0.76
N GLN A 34 0.33 -1.99 -1.49
CA GLN A 34 1.52 -1.29 -1.05
C GLN A 34 1.76 -0.09 -1.95
N VAL A 35 2.40 0.91 -1.36
CA VAL A 35 2.95 2.08 -2.06
C VAL A 35 4.36 2.36 -1.52
N SER A 36 5.17 3.15 -2.21
CA SER A 36 6.39 3.65 -1.60
C SER A 36 6.08 4.70 -0.52
N GLU A 37 6.99 4.86 0.43
CA GLU A 37 6.90 5.92 1.44
C GLU A 37 6.78 7.32 0.82
N THR A 38 7.50 7.59 -0.27
CA THR A 38 7.40 8.87 -0.99
C THR A 38 5.98 9.10 -1.51
N THR A 39 5.37 8.07 -2.10
CA THR A 39 3.99 8.11 -2.57
C THR A 39 3.02 8.31 -1.42
N MET A 40 3.24 7.70 -0.26
CA MET A 40 2.41 7.94 0.93
C MET A 40 2.46 9.41 1.37
N TYR A 41 3.63 10.04 1.41
CA TYR A 41 3.73 11.48 1.71
C TYR A 41 3.02 12.36 0.67
N PHE A 42 3.08 12.00 -0.61
CA PHE A 42 2.35 12.68 -1.67
C PHE A 42 0.83 12.58 -1.46
N LEU A 43 0.31 11.39 -1.16
CA LEU A 43 -1.11 11.17 -0.87
C LEU A 43 -1.55 11.94 0.39
N ALA A 44 -0.76 11.88 1.46
CA ALA A 44 -0.99 12.62 2.70
C ALA A 44 -1.13 14.14 2.47
N LYS A 45 -0.29 14.69 1.61
CA LYS A 45 -0.25 16.14 1.36
C LYS A 45 -1.39 16.64 0.49
N TYR A 46 -1.81 15.86 -0.51
CA TYR A 46 -2.70 16.37 -1.57
C TYR A 46 -4.04 15.64 -1.67
N TYR A 47 -4.16 14.43 -1.13
CA TYR A 47 -5.31 13.56 -1.36
C TYR A 47 -5.95 13.01 -0.08
N ASN A 48 -5.43 13.31 1.10
CA ASN A 48 -6.08 12.90 2.35
C ASN A 48 -7.49 13.47 2.44
N MET A 49 -8.47 12.63 2.80
CA MET A 49 -9.90 12.93 2.87
C MET A 49 -10.53 13.38 1.54
N THR A 50 -9.97 12.94 0.40
CA THR A 50 -10.58 13.20 -0.92
C THR A 50 -11.44 12.02 -1.38
N GLU A 51 -12.53 12.32 -2.09
CA GLU A 51 -13.42 11.31 -2.67
C GLU A 51 -13.09 11.06 -4.14
N HIS A 52 -13.15 9.78 -4.54
CA HIS A 52 -12.82 9.31 -5.88
C HIS A 52 -13.91 8.39 -6.37
N ARG A 53 -14.53 8.74 -7.50
CA ARG A 53 -15.59 7.94 -8.11
C ARG A 53 -15.00 6.95 -9.11
N PHE A 54 -15.31 5.68 -8.93
CA PHE A 54 -14.94 4.61 -9.82
C PHE A 54 -16.17 4.04 -10.53
N ASN A 55 -16.14 4.01 -11.85
CA ASN A 55 -17.22 3.44 -12.65
C ASN A 55 -17.02 1.92 -12.73
N VAL A 56 -17.91 1.18 -12.07
CA VAL A 56 -17.88 -0.28 -12.09
C VAL A 56 -18.60 -0.78 -13.34
N PRO A 57 -17.96 -1.58 -14.21
CA PRO A 57 -18.63 -2.18 -15.36
C PRO A 57 -19.88 -2.95 -14.93
N GLY A 58 -21.02 -2.66 -15.56
CA GLY A 58 -22.31 -3.28 -15.22
C GLY A 58 -23.04 -2.68 -14.01
N ASN A 59 -22.49 -1.67 -13.33
CA ASN A 59 -23.19 -0.90 -12.30
C ASN A 59 -23.15 0.61 -12.64
N PRO A 60 -24.26 1.17 -13.18
CA PRO A 60 -24.31 2.58 -13.62
C PRO A 60 -24.22 3.60 -12.47
N ALA A 61 -24.47 3.20 -11.22
CA ALA A 61 -24.25 4.08 -10.08
C ALA A 61 -22.76 4.32 -9.82
N GLY A 62 -21.89 3.37 -10.20
CA GLY A 62 -20.49 3.34 -9.82
C GLY A 62 -20.31 3.11 -8.32
N ARG A 63 -19.11 3.40 -7.81
CA ARG A 63 -18.80 3.45 -6.38
C ARG A 63 -17.97 4.68 -6.06
N THR A 64 -18.14 5.24 -4.87
CA THR A 64 -17.34 6.36 -4.37
C THR A 64 -16.44 5.84 -3.26
N PHE A 65 -15.16 6.17 -3.35
CA PHE A 65 -14.15 5.79 -2.39
C PHE A 65 -13.55 7.03 -1.74
N LEU A 66 -13.47 7.05 -0.41
CA LEU A 66 -12.72 8.03 0.35
C LEU A 66 -11.27 7.53 0.51
N LEU A 67 -10.28 8.40 0.24
CA LEU A 67 -8.90 8.14 0.64
C LEU A 67 -8.65 8.72 2.03
N GLU A 68 -8.44 7.86 3.02
CA GLU A 68 -8.08 8.27 4.38
C GLU A 68 -6.60 7.94 4.66
N ILE A 69 -5.85 8.90 5.17
CA ILE A 69 -4.47 8.70 5.62
C ILE A 69 -4.44 8.70 7.15
N ASN A 70 -3.93 7.62 7.74
CA ASN A 70 -3.74 7.52 9.18
C ASN A 70 -2.64 8.52 9.61
N PRO A 71 -2.88 9.45 10.55
CA PRO A 71 -1.85 10.39 11.03
C PRO A 71 -0.55 9.72 11.53
N HIS A 72 -0.63 8.46 11.97
CA HIS A 72 0.51 7.66 12.40
C HIS A 72 1.33 7.05 11.25
N PHE A 73 1.04 7.36 9.98
CA PHE A 73 1.82 6.85 8.83
C PHE A 73 3.31 7.22 8.88
N VAL A 74 3.62 8.37 9.52
CA VAL A 74 4.99 8.87 9.76
C VAL A 74 5.77 8.00 10.73
N ASN A 75 5.07 7.28 11.60
CA ASN A 75 5.71 6.28 12.45
C ASN A 75 6.30 5.20 11.54
N ARG A 76 7.57 4.83 11.74
CA ARG A 76 8.23 3.79 10.94
C ARG A 76 8.40 2.49 11.70
N THR A 77 8.19 2.51 13.03
CA THR A 77 8.46 1.35 13.87
C THR A 77 7.43 0.24 13.63
N PRO A 78 7.88 -1.04 13.54
CA PRO A 78 6.99 -2.20 13.55
C PRO A 78 6.62 -2.68 14.98
N GLU A 79 6.99 -1.90 16.00
CA GLU A 79 6.63 -2.14 17.41
C GLU A 79 5.21 -1.63 17.72
N ASP A 80 4.71 -0.62 16.99
CA ASP A 80 3.34 -0.15 17.11
C ASP A 80 2.36 -1.10 16.39
N LYS A 81 1.79 -2.02 17.18
CA LYS A 81 0.85 -3.03 16.68
C LYS A 81 -0.57 -2.47 16.44
N LEU A 82 -0.87 -1.26 16.88
CA LEU A 82 -2.19 -0.65 16.73
C LEU A 82 -2.28 0.19 15.44
N ASN A 83 -1.14 0.65 14.91
CA ASN A 83 -1.08 1.51 13.71
C ASN A 83 -0.21 0.90 12.60
N VAL A 84 -0.50 -0.36 12.26
CA VAL A 84 0.20 -1.08 11.18
C VAL A 84 -0.17 -0.53 9.80
N ILE A 85 -1.43 -0.11 9.62
CA ILE A 85 -1.97 0.41 8.36
C ILE A 85 -1.73 1.92 8.26
N ASP A 86 -1.19 2.35 7.13
CA ASP A 86 -0.82 3.75 6.89
C ASP A 86 -1.95 4.56 6.24
N ALA A 87 -2.77 3.92 5.41
CA ALA A 87 -3.92 4.56 4.75
C ALA A 87 -4.96 3.54 4.29
N ARG A 88 -6.14 4.02 3.91
CA ARG A 88 -7.25 3.21 3.39
C ARG A 88 -7.96 3.87 2.23
N TRP A 89 -8.35 3.06 1.24
CA TRP A 89 -9.50 3.38 0.41
C TRP A 89 -10.75 2.83 1.06
N ILE A 90 -11.76 3.65 1.31
CA ILE A 90 -13.00 3.26 1.98
C ILE A 90 -14.16 3.46 1.01
N ASP A 91 -14.88 2.41 0.67
CA ASP A 91 -16.13 2.52 -0.08
C ASP A 91 -17.18 3.18 0.82
N THR A 92 -17.61 4.39 0.45
CA THR A 92 -18.53 5.18 1.27
C THR A 92 -19.95 4.60 1.33
N SER A 93 -20.28 3.68 0.42
CA SER A 93 -21.60 3.03 0.38
C SER A 93 -21.70 1.79 1.28
N SER A 94 -20.59 1.06 1.44
CA SER A 94 -20.58 -0.23 2.15
C SER A 94 -19.72 -0.25 3.42
N GLY A 95 -18.77 0.68 3.54
CA GLY A 95 -17.77 0.70 4.60
C GLY A 95 -16.63 -0.32 4.40
N LEU A 96 -16.64 -1.09 3.31
CA LEU A 96 -15.52 -1.96 2.95
C LEU A 96 -14.28 -1.14 2.62
N PHE A 97 -13.11 -1.69 2.90
CA PHE A 97 -11.85 -0.96 2.74
C PHE A 97 -10.75 -1.79 2.06
N ILE A 98 -9.80 -1.06 1.48
CA ILE A 98 -8.53 -1.55 0.94
C ILE A 98 -7.42 -0.93 1.78
N ASP A 99 -6.65 -1.76 2.46
CA ASP A 99 -5.57 -1.35 3.33
C ASP A 99 -4.32 -1.01 2.51
N ILE A 100 -3.71 0.13 2.84
CA ILE A 100 -2.51 0.65 2.19
C ILE A 100 -1.37 0.69 3.20
N THR A 101 -0.28 0.00 2.89
CA THR A 101 0.94 0.02 3.72
C THR A 101 2.12 0.55 2.92
N SER A 102 2.96 1.39 3.54
CA SER A 102 4.12 1.99 2.87
C SER A 102 5.36 1.11 2.98
N VAL A 103 5.96 0.79 1.84
CA VAL A 103 7.31 0.24 1.76
C VAL A 103 8.33 1.36 1.90
N ARG A 104 9.30 1.14 2.79
CA ARG A 104 10.30 2.15 3.14
C ARG A 104 11.69 1.54 3.30
N LYS A 105 12.70 2.40 3.30
CA LYS A 105 14.10 1.98 3.53
C LYS A 105 14.27 1.40 4.92
N ASP A 106 14.89 0.23 5.01
CA ASP A 106 15.34 -0.36 6.27
C ASP A 106 16.72 0.21 6.63
N TYR A 107 16.75 1.31 7.38
CA TYR A 107 17.99 2.00 7.71
C TYR A 107 18.95 1.14 8.54
N ASP A 108 18.42 0.29 9.42
CA ASP A 108 19.26 -0.54 10.28
C ASP A 108 19.90 -1.68 9.50
N ALA A 109 19.16 -2.33 8.60
CA ALA A 109 19.74 -3.33 7.70
C ALA A 109 20.74 -2.70 6.71
N ARG A 110 20.44 -1.50 6.18
CA ARG A 110 21.36 -0.76 5.30
C ARG A 110 22.66 -0.39 5.99
N LYS A 111 22.62 0.03 7.27
CA LYS A 111 23.83 0.27 8.08
C LYS A 111 24.68 -0.98 8.26
N ARG A 112 24.08 -2.18 8.23
CA ARG A 112 24.76 -3.48 8.26
C ARG A 112 25.23 -3.98 6.88
N GLY A 113 25.22 -3.12 5.85
CA GLY A 113 25.71 -3.44 4.51
C GLY A 113 24.64 -3.95 3.53
N GLN A 114 23.38 -4.11 3.96
CA GLN A 114 22.29 -4.52 3.07
C GLN A 114 21.70 -3.31 2.35
N GLN A 115 22.43 -2.75 1.39
CA GLN A 115 22.05 -1.48 0.74
C GLN A 115 20.66 -1.50 0.08
N GLY A 116 20.22 -2.67 -0.41
CA GLY A 116 18.91 -2.91 -1.00
C GLY A 116 17.77 -3.14 0.00
N ALA A 117 18.03 -3.10 1.31
CA ALA A 117 17.02 -3.49 2.29
C ALA A 117 15.85 -2.49 2.36
N LEU A 118 14.65 -3.04 2.34
CA LEU A 118 13.37 -2.37 2.49
C LEU A 118 12.57 -3.07 3.59
N MET A 119 11.65 -2.35 4.20
CA MET A 119 10.76 -2.87 5.23
C MET A 119 9.38 -2.22 5.18
N CYS A 120 8.43 -2.83 5.89
CA CYS A 120 7.11 -2.32 6.19
C CYS A 120 6.80 -2.47 7.69
N LYS A 121 5.74 -1.81 8.17
CA LYS A 121 5.32 -1.86 9.60
C LYS A 121 4.81 -3.22 10.04
N ASP A 122 4.28 -4.00 9.11
CA ASP A 122 3.83 -5.38 9.27
C ASP A 122 4.98 -6.39 9.48
N ARG A 123 6.23 -5.92 9.57
CA ARG A 123 7.47 -6.70 9.73
C ARG A 123 7.93 -7.44 8.49
N HIS A 124 7.32 -7.22 7.34
CA HIS A 124 7.90 -7.69 6.09
C HIS A 124 9.17 -6.91 5.76
N ARG A 125 10.19 -7.65 5.33
CA ARG A 125 11.47 -7.13 4.88
C ARG A 125 11.73 -7.65 3.48
N TYR A 126 12.25 -6.78 2.63
CA TYR A 126 12.59 -7.07 1.25
C TYR A 126 14.04 -6.67 1.00
N ASN A 127 14.68 -7.32 0.04
CA ASN A 127 15.99 -6.91 -0.43
C ASN A 127 15.94 -6.77 -1.94
N VAL A 128 15.98 -5.53 -2.41
CA VAL A 128 16.06 -5.27 -3.85
C VAL A 128 17.52 -5.35 -4.27
N GLY A 129 17.84 -6.29 -5.17
CA GLY A 129 19.19 -6.42 -5.72
C GLY A 129 19.59 -5.11 -6.39
N LEU A 130 20.62 -4.44 -5.86
CA LEU A 130 21.23 -3.32 -6.55
C LEU A 130 22.11 -3.90 -7.66
N ASN A 131 21.59 -3.93 -8.89
CA ASN A 131 22.41 -4.25 -10.05
C ASN A 131 23.46 -3.15 -10.22
N THR A 132 24.68 -3.40 -9.77
CA THR A 132 25.85 -2.51 -9.91
C THR A 132 26.48 -2.54 -11.32
N LYS A 133 25.81 -3.11 -12.33
CA LYS A 133 26.27 -3.09 -13.72
C LYS A 133 25.71 -1.89 -14.49
N LEU A 134 26.18 -0.70 -14.14
CA LEU A 134 26.26 0.43 -15.07
C LEU A 134 27.65 1.07 -14.92
N THR A 135 28.67 0.31 -15.31
CA THR A 135 29.98 0.85 -15.67
C THR A 135 30.48 0.09 -16.90
N SER A 136 30.39 0.74 -18.06
CA SER A 136 31.35 0.67 -19.17
C SER A 136 31.09 1.88 -20.07
#